data_AF-E4X1X2-F1
#
_entry.id   AF-E4X1X2-F1
#
_cell.length_a   1.000
_cell.length_b   1.000
_cell.length_c   1.000
_cell.angle_alpha   90.00
_cell.angle_beta   90.00
_cell.angle_gamma   90.00
#
_symmetry.space_group_name_H-M   'P 1'
#
loop_
_entity.id
_entity.type
_entity.pdbx_description
1 polymer ?
#
loop_
_entity_poly.entity_id
_entity_poly.type
_entity_poly.pdbx_seq_one_letter_code
_entity_poly.pdbx_strand_id
1 'polypeptide(L)'
;MKFTSATFAAAVAASAADISGQLVAADTHFWTNAASITANADSILKSWNGKYDKAMDDAFHMCTKADSVSADDIWNCGKKVTAATFDKNPSFNLMGRYGASQFGTLDKNHDGKLDFAEYKRGFAGFFSTIGSTLVDIYDADGNGRLEGQEIQDMHFGLNQIWDNFSSDKNRNLITPILDTWVGSDLDENVDTLSKAEMTEQAILHSVPYW
;
A
#
# COMPACT_ATOMS: atom_id res chain seq x y z
N MET A 1 0.32 -54.13 4.70
CA MET A 1 0.81 -52.83 4.19
C MET A 1 -0.34 -52.09 3.53
N LYS A 2 -0.76 -50.97 4.12
CA LYS A 2 -1.24 -49.76 3.44
C LYS A 2 -1.43 -48.72 4.54
N PHE A 3 -0.40 -47.90 4.73
CA PHE A 3 -0.43 -46.74 5.59
C PHE A 3 -1.35 -45.71 4.94
N THR A 4 -2.44 -45.36 5.61
CA THR A 4 -3.24 -44.17 5.33
C THR A 4 -2.48 -42.97 5.86
N SER A 5 -1.74 -42.29 5.00
CA SER A 5 -1.16 -40.99 5.30
C SER A 5 -2.27 -39.95 5.23
N ALA A 6 -2.85 -39.63 6.39
CA ALA A 6 -3.59 -38.39 6.57
C ALA A 6 -2.57 -37.25 6.56
N THR A 7 -2.49 -36.52 5.46
CA THR A 7 -1.82 -35.23 5.42
C THR A 7 -2.64 -34.27 6.27
N PHE A 8 -2.17 -34.05 7.51
CA PHE A 8 -2.57 -32.90 8.30
C PHE A 8 -2.22 -31.65 7.49
N ALA A 9 -3.24 -30.95 6.99
CA ALA A 9 -3.11 -29.56 6.61
C ALA A 9 -2.70 -28.81 7.88
N ALA A 10 -1.43 -28.43 7.97
CA ALA A 10 -0.96 -27.54 9.00
C ALA A 10 -1.60 -26.18 8.73
N ALA A 11 -2.74 -25.92 9.38
CA ALA A 11 -3.19 -24.55 9.58
C ALA A 11 -2.05 -23.85 10.35
N VAL A 12 -1.29 -23.01 9.66
CA VAL A 12 -0.23 -22.23 10.27
C VAL A 12 -0.91 -21.23 11.19
N ALA A 13 -1.00 -21.57 12.46
CA ALA A 13 -1.35 -20.61 13.49
C ALA A 13 -0.23 -19.58 13.54
N ALA A 14 -0.47 -18.44 12.93
CA ALA A 14 0.42 -17.28 12.92
C ALA A 14 0.72 -16.82 14.35
N SER A 15 1.84 -17.29 14.88
CA SER A 15 2.43 -16.83 16.14
C SER A 15 3.22 -15.54 15.88
N ALA A 16 3.65 -14.82 16.92
CA ALA A 16 4.41 -13.56 16.81
C ALA A 16 5.69 -13.63 15.93
N ALA A 17 6.19 -14.83 15.62
CA ALA A 17 7.26 -15.05 14.63
C ALA A 17 6.83 -14.79 13.17
N ASP A 18 5.53 -14.87 12.88
CA ASP A 18 4.94 -14.70 11.55
C ASP A 18 4.90 -13.23 11.12
N ILE A 19 4.56 -12.32 12.05
CA ILE A 19 4.45 -10.88 11.76
C ILE A 19 5.81 -10.28 11.38
N SER A 20 6.90 -10.69 12.03
CA SER A 20 8.24 -10.26 11.61
C SER A 20 8.60 -10.75 10.20
N GLY A 21 8.16 -11.95 9.83
CA GLY A 21 8.35 -12.50 8.48
C GLY A 21 7.55 -11.71 7.44
N GLN A 22 6.27 -11.46 7.71
CA GLN A 22 5.39 -10.65 6.85
C GLN A 22 5.92 -9.22 6.66
N LEU A 23 6.44 -8.58 7.70
CA LEU A 23 7.02 -7.24 7.60
C LEU A 23 8.31 -7.21 6.76
N VAL A 24 9.16 -8.24 6.91
CA VAL A 24 10.39 -8.37 6.10
C VAL A 24 10.04 -8.63 4.64
N ALA A 25 9.08 -9.50 4.37
CA ALA A 25 8.56 -9.73 3.02
C ALA A 25 7.99 -8.45 2.44
N ALA A 26 7.14 -7.74 3.19
CA ALA A 26 6.54 -6.48 2.76
C ALA A 26 7.59 -5.41 2.43
N ASP A 27 8.58 -5.19 3.29
CA ASP A 27 9.65 -4.22 3.02
C ASP A 27 10.45 -4.64 1.78
N THR A 28 10.79 -5.92 1.64
CA THR A 28 11.51 -6.44 0.45
C THR A 28 10.73 -6.18 -0.84
N HIS A 29 9.48 -6.66 -0.92
CA HIS A 29 8.64 -6.50 -2.11
C HIS A 29 8.35 -5.03 -2.42
N PHE A 30 8.12 -4.20 -1.39
CA PHE A 30 7.89 -2.77 -1.56
C PHE A 30 9.07 -2.09 -2.28
N TRP A 31 10.30 -2.30 -1.81
CA TRP A 31 11.47 -1.67 -2.44
C TRP A 31 11.83 -2.27 -3.79
N THR A 32 11.57 -3.56 -4.02
CA THR A 32 11.68 -4.18 -5.34
C THR A 32 10.71 -3.56 -6.35
N ASN A 33 9.48 -3.27 -5.92
CA ASN A 33 8.43 -2.73 -6.79
C ASN A 33 8.59 -1.22 -7.03
N ALA A 34 9.01 -0.46 -6.01
CA ALA A 34 8.98 1.01 -6.01
C ALA A 34 9.65 1.65 -7.24
N ALA A 35 10.87 1.24 -7.59
CA ALA A 35 11.61 1.85 -8.70
C ALA A 35 10.93 1.60 -10.05
N SER A 36 10.53 0.35 -10.32
CA SER A 36 9.89 -0.04 -11.58
C SER A 36 8.53 0.63 -11.75
N ILE A 37 7.73 0.67 -10.69
CA ILE A 37 6.39 1.27 -10.71
C ILE A 37 6.48 2.79 -10.86
N THR A 38 7.40 3.45 -10.14
CA THR A 38 7.61 4.90 -10.24
C THR A 38 8.01 5.30 -11.66
N ALA A 39 8.89 4.52 -12.30
CA ALA A 39 9.30 4.77 -13.68
C ALA A 39 8.11 4.72 -14.66
N ASN A 40 7.07 3.94 -14.33
CA ASN A 40 5.86 3.77 -15.15
C ASN A 40 4.67 4.64 -14.69
N ALA A 41 4.88 5.59 -13.77
CA ALA A 41 3.80 6.40 -13.20
C ALA A 41 2.96 7.16 -14.23
N ASP A 42 3.56 7.58 -15.36
CA ASP A 42 2.84 8.28 -16.43
C ASP A 42 1.77 7.37 -17.10
N SER A 43 2.05 6.06 -17.21
CA SER A 43 1.09 5.07 -17.73
C SER A 43 -0.05 4.80 -16.74
N ILE A 44 0.30 4.74 -15.44
CA ILE A 44 -0.67 4.55 -14.35
C ILE A 44 -1.63 5.74 -14.28
N LEU A 45 -1.10 6.98 -14.30
CA LEU A 45 -1.94 8.19 -14.32
C LEU A 45 -2.87 8.21 -15.52
N LYS A 46 -2.40 7.76 -16.69
CA LYS A 46 -3.23 7.64 -17.89
C LYS A 46 -4.35 6.61 -17.73
N SER A 47 -4.08 5.45 -17.12
CA SER A 47 -5.13 4.44 -16.91
C SER A 47 -6.17 4.88 -15.88
N TRP A 48 -5.76 5.68 -14.89
CA TRP A 48 -6.67 6.27 -13.91
C TRP A 48 -7.59 7.33 -14.51
N ASN A 49 -7.20 7.97 -15.61
CA ASN A 49 -8.03 8.93 -16.35
C ASN A 49 -8.68 10.00 -15.44
N GLY A 50 -7.91 10.53 -14.49
CA GLY A 50 -8.36 11.57 -13.54
C GLY A 50 -9.22 11.08 -12.38
N LYS A 51 -9.50 9.77 -12.26
CA LYS A 51 -10.34 9.18 -11.18
C LYS A 51 -9.90 9.62 -9.77
N TYR A 52 -8.59 9.80 -9.55
CA TYR A 52 -8.02 10.14 -8.24
C TYR A 52 -7.45 11.57 -8.17
N ASP A 53 -7.82 12.47 -9.09
CA ASP A 53 -7.27 13.84 -9.08
C ASP A 53 -7.59 14.60 -7.79
N LYS A 54 -8.81 14.45 -7.25
CA LYS A 54 -9.16 15.06 -5.96
C LYS A 54 -8.33 14.50 -4.80
N ALA A 55 -8.18 13.18 -4.75
CA ALA A 55 -7.37 12.49 -3.76
C ALA A 55 -5.91 12.97 -3.79
N MET A 56 -5.35 13.11 -4.98
CA MET A 56 -3.99 13.64 -5.18
C MET A 56 -3.87 15.10 -4.74
N ASP A 57 -4.87 15.94 -5.04
CA ASP A 57 -4.92 17.34 -4.63
C ASP A 57 -5.00 17.50 -3.10
N ASP A 58 -5.90 16.74 -2.45
CA ASP A 58 -6.04 16.75 -1.00
C ASP A 58 -4.72 16.31 -0.33
N ALA A 59 -4.12 15.20 -0.81
CA ALA A 59 -2.85 14.70 -0.27
C ALA A 59 -1.68 15.67 -0.48
N PHE A 60 -1.64 16.39 -1.61
CA PHE A 60 -0.64 17.42 -1.86
C PHE A 60 -0.78 18.57 -0.85
N HIS A 61 -2.01 19.04 -0.64
CA HIS A 61 -2.32 20.15 0.27
C HIS A 61 -2.24 19.78 1.76
N MET A 62 -2.30 18.49 2.10
CA MET A 62 -1.93 17.99 3.43
C MET A 62 -0.43 18.23 3.71
N CYS A 63 0.42 18.08 2.70
CA CYS A 63 1.86 18.19 2.84
C CYS A 63 2.37 19.64 2.73
N THR A 64 1.73 20.48 1.92
CA THR A 64 2.17 21.87 1.69
C THR A 64 1.01 22.84 1.46
N LYS A 65 1.26 24.13 1.67
CA LYS A 65 0.40 25.23 1.19
C LYS A 65 1.01 25.98 0.01
N ALA A 66 2.20 25.58 -0.42
CA ALA A 66 2.91 26.16 -1.55
C ALA A 66 2.47 25.49 -2.87
N ASP A 67 3.05 25.93 -3.97
CA ASP A 67 2.86 25.36 -5.31
C ASP A 67 3.67 24.08 -5.56
N SER A 68 4.46 23.66 -4.57
CA SER A 68 5.42 22.56 -4.68
C SER A 68 5.74 21.94 -3.30
N VAL A 69 6.25 20.72 -3.31
CA VAL A 69 6.72 20.00 -2.11
C VAL A 69 8.21 19.66 -2.21
N SER A 70 8.96 19.87 -1.14
CA SER A 70 10.32 19.35 -1.00
C SER A 70 10.33 17.91 -0.47
N ALA A 71 11.48 17.24 -0.53
CA ALA A 71 11.66 15.94 0.10
C ALA A 71 11.38 15.98 1.62
N ASP A 72 11.73 17.08 2.28
CA ASP A 72 11.45 17.30 3.71
C ASP A 72 9.96 17.49 3.99
N ASP A 73 9.23 18.17 3.11
CA ASP A 73 7.78 18.31 3.24
C ASP A 73 7.10 16.94 3.16
N ILE A 74 7.49 16.10 2.19
CA ILE A 74 6.98 14.73 2.06
C ILE A 74 7.34 13.90 3.29
N TRP A 75 8.58 13.99 3.78
CA TRP A 75 9.02 13.26 4.96
C TRP A 75 8.24 13.62 6.21
N ASN A 76 8.02 14.92 6.44
CA ASN A 76 7.28 15.41 7.60
C ASN A 76 5.78 15.14 7.47
N CYS A 77 5.25 15.18 6.26
CA CYS A 77 3.89 14.77 5.95
C CYS A 77 3.67 13.29 6.29
N GLY A 78 4.56 12.41 5.83
CA GLY A 78 4.51 10.99 6.16
C GLY A 78 4.63 10.68 7.66
N LYS A 79 5.36 11.49 8.44
CA LYS A 79 5.35 11.38 9.91
C LYS A 79 3.97 11.65 10.51
N LYS A 80 3.23 12.64 10.00
CA LYS A 80 1.87 12.92 10.48
C LYS A 80 0.94 11.75 10.21
N VAL A 81 0.98 11.22 8.98
CA VAL A 81 0.20 10.03 8.60
C VAL A 81 0.57 8.84 9.48
N THR A 82 1.87 8.60 9.71
CA THR A 82 2.35 7.50 10.58
C THR A 82 1.88 7.68 12.01
N ALA A 83 1.90 8.90 12.55
CA ALA A 83 1.40 9.18 13.89
C ALA A 83 -0.13 8.97 14.01
N ALA A 84 -0.87 9.11 12.91
CA ALA A 84 -2.31 8.86 12.89
C ALA A 84 -2.67 7.37 12.68
N THR A 85 -1.77 6.57 12.12
CA THR A 85 -2.07 5.19 11.69
C THR A 85 -1.28 4.12 12.44
N PHE A 86 0.04 4.31 12.58
CA PHE A 86 1.00 3.34 13.09
C PHE A 86 1.91 3.95 14.17
N ASP A 87 1.32 4.68 15.12
CA ASP A 87 2.00 5.48 16.14
C ASP A 87 2.96 4.67 17.04
N LYS A 88 2.71 3.36 17.21
CA LYS A 88 3.61 2.48 17.98
C LYS A 88 4.88 2.11 17.23
N ASN A 89 4.98 2.43 15.93
CA ASN A 89 6.19 2.23 15.13
C ASN A 89 6.48 3.45 14.24
N PRO A 90 7.05 4.53 14.80
CA PRO A 90 7.36 5.76 14.04
C PRO A 90 8.38 5.55 12.91
N SER A 91 9.12 4.43 12.93
CA SER A 91 10.04 4.05 11.86
C SER A 91 9.32 3.63 10.57
N PHE A 92 7.99 3.42 10.62
CA PHE A 92 7.24 3.02 9.43
C PHE A 92 7.28 4.08 8.35
N ASN A 93 7.12 5.37 8.66
CA ASN A 93 7.12 6.54 7.76
C ASN A 93 7.23 6.21 6.26
N LEU A 94 6.26 5.44 5.75
CA LEU A 94 6.47 4.71 4.50
C LEU A 94 6.44 5.68 3.33
N MET A 95 5.51 6.63 3.40
CA MET A 95 5.44 7.78 2.50
C MET A 95 6.75 8.59 2.50
N GLY A 96 7.31 8.91 3.67
CA GLY A 96 8.56 9.66 3.75
C GLY A 96 9.75 8.90 3.18
N ARG A 97 9.87 7.60 3.53
CA ARG A 97 10.92 6.71 3.01
C ARG A 97 10.81 6.55 1.49
N TYR A 98 9.60 6.36 0.98
CA TYR A 98 9.35 6.28 -0.45
C TYR A 98 9.71 7.57 -1.14
N GLY A 99 9.24 8.71 -0.61
CA GLY A 99 9.57 10.04 -1.11
C GLY A 99 11.08 10.23 -1.20
N ALA A 100 11.82 9.94 -0.13
CA ALA A 100 13.28 10.03 -0.12
C ALA A 100 13.94 9.09 -1.14
N SER A 101 13.44 7.87 -1.31
CA SER A 101 14.03 6.89 -2.23
C SER A 101 13.75 7.20 -3.70
N GLN A 102 12.61 7.79 -4.02
CA GLN A 102 12.15 7.98 -5.40
C GLN A 102 12.26 9.45 -5.87
N PHE A 103 12.61 10.38 -4.97
CA PHE A 103 12.61 11.82 -5.23
C PHE A 103 13.31 12.19 -6.54
N GLY A 104 14.54 11.74 -6.74
CA GLY A 104 15.33 12.09 -7.93
C GLY A 104 14.77 11.54 -9.25
N THR A 105 13.88 10.53 -9.21
CA THR A 105 13.15 10.04 -10.39
C THR A 105 11.86 10.84 -10.63
N LEU A 106 11.30 11.43 -9.57
CA LEU A 106 10.08 12.22 -9.63
C LEU A 106 10.37 13.66 -10.06
N ASP A 107 11.41 14.28 -9.49
CA ASP A 107 11.94 15.60 -9.80
C ASP A 107 12.60 15.59 -11.19
N LYS A 108 11.79 15.75 -12.23
CA LYS A 108 12.21 15.66 -13.65
C LYS A 108 12.99 16.89 -14.07
N ASN A 109 12.66 18.05 -13.51
CA ASN A 109 13.33 19.31 -13.86
C ASN A 109 14.58 19.57 -13.00
N HIS A 110 14.82 18.76 -11.97
CA HIS A 110 15.94 18.83 -11.03
C HIS A 110 16.02 20.16 -10.27
N ASP A 111 14.87 20.74 -9.93
CA ASP A 111 14.79 21.99 -9.18
C ASP A 111 14.77 21.78 -7.65
N GLY A 112 14.83 20.53 -7.19
CA GLY A 112 14.90 20.17 -5.77
C GLY A 112 13.54 20.14 -5.07
N LYS A 113 12.45 20.26 -5.83
CA LYS A 113 11.07 20.20 -5.35
C LYS A 113 10.23 19.42 -6.37
N LEU A 114 9.05 18.97 -5.96
CA LEU A 114 8.07 18.38 -6.87
C LEU A 114 6.95 19.39 -7.06
N ASP A 115 6.71 19.79 -8.30
CA ASP A 115 5.46 20.47 -8.64
C ASP A 115 4.27 19.50 -8.52
N PHE A 116 3.04 19.99 -8.73
CA PHE A 116 1.87 19.13 -8.61
C PHE A 116 1.85 17.98 -9.63
N ALA A 117 2.38 18.17 -10.84
CA ALA A 117 2.44 17.10 -11.85
C ALA A 117 3.43 16.00 -11.46
N GLU A 118 4.59 16.37 -10.92
CA GLU A 118 5.60 15.45 -10.40
C GLU A 118 5.10 14.74 -9.13
N TYR A 119 4.39 15.46 -8.26
CA TYR A 119 3.73 14.87 -7.10
C TYR A 119 2.70 13.82 -7.49
N LYS A 120 1.85 14.08 -8.49
CA LYS A 120 0.88 13.08 -8.99
C LYS A 120 1.57 11.79 -9.43
N ARG A 121 2.74 11.87 -10.06
CA ARG A 121 3.54 10.69 -10.41
C ARG A 121 4.02 9.95 -9.16
N GLY A 122 4.45 10.69 -8.15
CA GLY A 122 4.83 10.14 -6.84
C GLY A 122 3.69 9.43 -6.14
N PHE A 123 2.52 10.06 -6.08
CA PHE A 123 1.30 9.50 -5.53
C PHE A 123 0.90 8.21 -6.27
N ALA A 124 0.90 8.26 -7.61
CA ALA A 124 0.55 7.11 -8.43
C ALA A 124 1.50 5.94 -8.21
N GLY A 125 2.81 6.22 -8.18
CA GLY A 125 3.81 5.19 -7.91
C GLY A 125 3.70 4.62 -6.50
N PHE A 126 3.46 5.47 -5.49
CA PHE A 126 3.41 5.05 -4.09
C PHE A 126 2.26 4.07 -3.84
N PHE A 127 1.03 4.44 -4.20
CA PHE A 127 -0.12 3.58 -3.98
C PHE A 127 -0.10 2.33 -4.85
N SER A 128 0.41 2.43 -6.08
CA SER A 128 0.57 1.24 -6.93
C SER A 128 1.62 0.28 -6.40
N THR A 129 2.65 0.81 -5.71
CA THR A 129 3.63 -0.01 -4.99
C THR A 129 2.98 -0.72 -3.81
N ILE A 130 2.19 -0.02 -2.99
CA ILE A 130 1.43 -0.63 -1.89
C ILE A 130 0.53 -1.75 -2.42
N GLY A 131 -0.28 -1.47 -3.45
CA GLY A 131 -1.19 -2.43 -4.03
C GLY A 131 -0.49 -3.67 -4.57
N SER A 132 0.61 -3.47 -5.30
CA SER A 132 1.41 -4.57 -5.85
C SER A 132 2.07 -5.41 -4.75
N THR A 133 2.63 -4.76 -3.73
CA THR A 133 3.28 -5.43 -2.60
C THR A 133 2.30 -6.29 -1.81
N LEU A 134 1.08 -5.80 -1.58
CA LEU A 134 0.07 -6.59 -0.87
C LEU A 134 -0.30 -7.86 -1.64
N VAL A 135 -0.47 -7.77 -2.96
CA VAL A 135 -0.69 -8.99 -3.78
C VAL A 135 0.53 -9.90 -3.72
N ASP A 136 1.73 -9.39 -3.95
CA ASP A 136 2.96 -10.21 -4.01
C ASP A 136 3.27 -10.98 -2.71
N ILE A 137 2.78 -10.51 -1.55
CA ILE A 137 2.98 -11.20 -0.26
C ILE A 137 2.01 -12.39 -0.10
N TYR A 138 0.77 -12.25 -0.56
CA TYR A 138 -0.32 -13.18 -0.25
C TYR A 138 -0.74 -14.05 -1.44
N ASP A 139 -0.34 -13.71 -2.66
CA ASP A 139 -0.53 -14.48 -3.90
C ASP A 139 0.36 -15.73 -3.85
N ALA A 140 -0.17 -16.80 -3.27
CA ALA A 140 0.54 -18.03 -2.99
C ALA A 140 0.70 -18.89 -4.24
N ASP A 141 -0.24 -18.81 -5.18
CA ASP A 141 -0.19 -19.55 -6.43
C ASP A 141 0.50 -18.79 -7.58
N GLY A 142 0.76 -17.49 -7.41
CA GLY A 142 1.48 -16.63 -8.34
C GLY A 142 0.65 -16.21 -9.55
N ASN A 143 -0.68 -16.20 -9.44
CA ASN A 143 -1.59 -15.89 -10.54
C ASN A 143 -1.81 -14.38 -10.76
N GLY A 144 -1.24 -13.53 -9.89
CA GLY A 144 -1.24 -12.07 -9.99
C GLY A 144 -2.44 -11.38 -9.33
N ARG A 145 -3.26 -12.11 -8.57
CA ARG A 145 -4.42 -11.61 -7.81
C ARG A 145 -4.59 -12.45 -6.55
N LEU A 146 -5.35 -11.94 -5.60
CA LEU A 146 -5.71 -12.69 -4.39
C LEU A 146 -7.08 -13.32 -4.56
N GLU A 147 -7.21 -14.59 -4.18
CA GLU A 147 -8.48 -15.30 -4.18
C GLU A 147 -8.62 -16.25 -2.98
N GLY A 148 -9.88 -16.57 -2.62
CA GLY A 148 -10.18 -17.59 -1.61
C GLY A 148 -9.42 -17.43 -0.29
N GLN A 149 -8.49 -18.34 0.00
CA GLN A 149 -7.70 -18.35 1.23
C GLN A 149 -6.68 -17.20 1.30
N GLU A 150 -6.18 -16.71 0.17
CA GLU A 150 -5.18 -15.64 0.12
C GLU A 150 -5.75 -14.31 0.62
N ILE A 151 -7.02 -14.05 0.30
CA ILE A 151 -7.77 -12.91 0.84
C ILE A 151 -7.90 -13.03 2.37
N GLN A 152 -8.21 -14.22 2.88
CA GLN A 152 -8.34 -14.47 4.32
C GLN A 152 -7.00 -14.28 5.05
N ASP A 153 -5.91 -14.78 4.47
CA ASP A 153 -4.56 -14.66 5.02
C ASP A 153 -4.10 -13.21 5.01
N MET A 154 -4.41 -12.46 3.93
CA MET A 154 -4.17 -11.02 3.86
C MET A 154 -4.94 -10.27 4.95
N HIS A 155 -6.24 -10.54 5.10
CA HIS A 155 -7.05 -9.89 6.14
C HIS A 155 -6.52 -10.16 7.53
N PHE A 156 -6.13 -11.40 7.78
CA PHE A 156 -5.55 -11.79 9.06
C PHE A 156 -4.23 -11.06 9.32
N GLY A 157 -3.30 -11.05 8.36
CA GLY A 157 -2.00 -10.38 8.49
C GLY A 157 -2.12 -8.86 8.67
N LEU A 158 -2.98 -8.20 7.89
CA LEU A 158 -3.24 -6.76 8.04
C LEU A 158 -3.84 -6.40 9.40
N ASN A 159 -4.75 -7.23 9.93
CA ASN A 159 -5.28 -7.06 11.28
C ASN A 159 -4.17 -7.16 12.34
N GLN A 160 -3.28 -8.13 12.20
CA GLN A 160 -2.16 -8.32 13.13
C GLN A 160 -1.18 -7.13 13.10
N ILE A 161 -0.85 -6.63 11.90
CA ILE A 161 -0.01 -5.42 11.73
C ILE A 161 -0.68 -4.23 12.43
N TRP A 162 -1.97 -3.99 12.18
CA TRP A 162 -2.69 -2.91 12.83
C TRP A 162 -2.70 -3.05 14.35
N ASP A 163 -2.94 -4.24 14.87
CA ASP A 163 -3.01 -4.45 16.31
C ASP A 163 -1.69 -4.17 17.04
N ASN A 164 -0.60 -4.56 16.41
CA ASN A 164 0.74 -4.39 16.93
C ASN A 164 1.23 -2.95 16.82
N PHE A 165 0.91 -2.26 15.72
CA PHE A 165 1.53 -0.98 15.38
C PHE A 165 0.62 0.24 15.55
N SER A 166 -0.69 0.05 15.69
CA SER A 166 -1.65 1.13 15.96
C SER A 166 -2.16 1.10 17.41
N SER A 167 -2.19 2.26 18.06
CA SER A 167 -2.95 2.50 19.29
C SER A 167 -4.44 2.67 19.01
N ASP A 168 -4.83 3.08 17.80
CA ASP A 168 -6.22 3.19 17.43
C ASP A 168 -6.82 1.78 17.26
N LYS A 169 -7.84 1.48 18.06
CA LYS A 169 -8.59 0.22 17.98
C LYS A 169 -9.88 0.36 17.17
N ASN A 170 -10.16 1.55 16.66
CA ASN A 170 -11.24 1.79 15.71
C ASN A 170 -10.93 1.11 14.38
N ARG A 171 -11.44 -0.11 14.24
CA ARG A 171 -11.25 -0.90 13.03
C ARG A 171 -11.90 -0.29 11.81
N ASN A 172 -12.89 0.61 11.94
CA ASN A 172 -13.59 1.22 10.80
C ASN A 172 -12.66 1.91 9.78
N LEU A 173 -11.41 2.19 10.15
CA LEU A 173 -10.37 2.77 9.29
C LEU A 173 -9.62 1.75 8.43
N ILE A 174 -9.57 0.48 8.83
CA ILE A 174 -8.98 -0.65 8.08
C ILE A 174 -10.03 -1.67 7.65
N THR A 175 -11.17 -1.68 8.33
CA THR A 175 -12.31 -2.57 8.10
C THR A 175 -12.70 -2.58 6.65
N PRO A 176 -12.73 -1.47 5.89
CA PRO A 176 -13.08 -1.62 4.50
C PRO A 176 -11.95 -2.20 3.62
N ILE A 177 -10.64 -2.17 3.95
CA ILE A 177 -9.63 -3.08 3.31
C ILE A 177 -9.97 -4.55 3.65
N LEU A 178 -10.44 -4.78 4.88
CA LEU A 178 -10.76 -6.09 5.44
C LEU A 178 -12.16 -6.61 5.04
N ASP A 179 -13.05 -5.74 4.58
CA ASP A 179 -14.45 -6.03 4.25
C ASP A 179 -14.71 -5.85 2.75
N THR A 180 -13.74 -5.40 1.94
CA THR A 180 -14.00 -5.12 0.53
C THR A 180 -14.10 -6.37 -0.33
N TRP A 181 -15.37 -6.74 -0.52
CA TRP A 181 -16.04 -7.00 -1.80
C TRP A 181 -16.51 -5.70 -2.50
N VAL A 182 -16.12 -4.52 -1.99
CA VAL A 182 -16.61 -3.22 -2.48
C VAL A 182 -15.58 -2.61 -3.42
N GLY A 183 -15.74 -2.88 -4.72
CA GLY A 183 -15.00 -2.20 -5.80
C GLY A 183 -14.06 -3.09 -6.62
N SER A 184 -14.02 -4.41 -6.39
CA SER A 184 -13.31 -5.39 -7.24
C SER A 184 -14.06 -5.66 -8.55
N ASP A 185 -14.25 -4.61 -9.35
CA ASP A 185 -14.90 -4.71 -10.66
C ASP A 185 -14.02 -4.08 -11.76
N LEU A 186 -12.73 -3.86 -11.49
CA LEU A 186 -11.82 -3.42 -12.56
C LEU A 186 -11.60 -4.54 -13.59
N ASP A 187 -11.67 -5.80 -13.14
CA ASP A 187 -11.60 -6.98 -13.99
C ASP A 187 -12.93 -7.77 -14.08
N GLU A 188 -14.02 -7.17 -13.60
CA GLU A 188 -15.35 -7.75 -13.52
C GLU A 188 -15.48 -9.00 -12.62
N ASN A 189 -14.51 -9.25 -11.72
CA ASN A 189 -14.51 -10.40 -10.83
C ASN A 189 -14.49 -10.00 -9.35
N VAL A 190 -15.70 -9.96 -8.78
CA VAL A 190 -15.93 -9.61 -7.38
C VAL A 190 -15.23 -10.54 -6.36
N ASP A 191 -14.87 -11.75 -6.76
CA ASP A 191 -14.26 -12.76 -5.89
C ASP A 191 -12.73 -12.60 -5.76
N THR A 192 -12.11 -11.69 -6.54
CA THR A 192 -10.66 -11.55 -6.61
C THR A 192 -10.17 -10.14 -6.33
N LEU A 193 -8.91 -10.01 -5.93
CA LEU A 193 -8.24 -8.71 -5.75
C LEU A 193 -6.94 -8.66 -6.55
N SER A 194 -7.00 -8.03 -7.72
CA SER A 194 -5.84 -7.71 -8.54
C SER A 194 -4.97 -6.61 -7.93
N LYS A 195 -3.75 -6.43 -8.45
CA LYS A 195 -2.86 -5.31 -8.04
C LYS A 195 -3.51 -3.95 -8.25
N ALA A 196 -4.32 -3.79 -9.28
CA ALA A 196 -5.01 -2.53 -9.58
C ALA A 196 -6.12 -2.24 -8.56
N GLU A 197 -6.89 -3.26 -8.18
CA GLU A 197 -7.94 -3.14 -7.16
C GLU A 197 -7.34 -2.90 -5.79
N MET A 198 -6.24 -3.59 -5.46
CA MET A 198 -5.53 -3.35 -4.20
C MET A 198 -4.92 -1.95 -4.14
N THR A 199 -4.47 -1.41 -5.27
CA THR A 199 -4.01 -0.02 -5.38
C THR A 199 -5.16 0.95 -5.11
N GLU A 200 -6.33 0.71 -5.70
CA GLU A 200 -7.53 1.51 -5.46
C GLU A 200 -7.94 1.49 -4.00
N GLN A 201 -7.97 0.31 -3.37
CA GLN A 201 -8.26 0.21 -1.94
C GLN A 201 -7.26 1.03 -1.12
N ALA A 202 -5.95 0.88 -1.37
CA ALA A 202 -4.93 1.65 -0.66
C ALA A 202 -5.15 3.18 -0.76
N ILE A 203 -5.60 3.68 -1.91
CA ILE A 203 -5.96 5.09 -2.10
C ILE A 203 -7.21 5.45 -1.28
N LEU A 204 -8.30 4.70 -1.43
CA LEU A 204 -9.58 5.03 -0.80
C LEU A 204 -9.47 5.04 0.74
N HIS A 205 -8.66 4.15 1.31
CA HIS A 205 -8.46 4.07 2.76
C HIS A 205 -7.47 5.10 3.31
N SER A 206 -6.71 5.77 2.44
CA SER A 206 -5.83 6.87 2.85
C SER A 206 -6.51 8.24 2.80
N VAL A 207 -7.62 8.39 2.06
CA VAL A 207 -8.42 9.63 1.97
C VAL A 207 -8.77 10.25 3.33
N PRO A 208 -9.21 9.50 4.36
CA PRO A 208 -9.57 10.10 5.65
C PRO A 208 -8.40 10.77 6.40
N TYR A 209 -7.16 10.53 5.98
CA TYR A 209 -5.96 11.05 6.63
C TYR A 209 -5.39 12.29 5.94
N TRP A 210 -5.98 12.73 4.81
CA TRP A 210 -5.56 13.92 4.06
C TRP A 210 -6.34 15.16 4.45
#